data_AF-K0EU58-F1
#
_entry.id   AF-K0EU58-F1
#
_cell.length_a   1.000
_cell.length_b   1.000
_cell.length_c   1.000
_cell.angle_alpha   90.00
_cell.angle_beta   90.00
_cell.angle_gamma   90.00
#
_symmetry.space_group_name_H-M   'P 1'
#
loop_
_entity.id
_entity.type
_entity.pdbx_description
1 polymer ?
#
loop_
_entity_poly.entity_id
_entity_poly.type
_entity_poly.pdbx_seq_one_letter_code
_entity_poly.pdbx_strand_id
1 'polypeptide(L)'
;MGNRFRAAASGLDVYMSNGATDVFCDVIALAGSSVARTVWQQHLVLHFCDLARHTRGFAGFDLAELPWTQDHQAERDFFIVLLDRANRRTGWEKLHYTPSVDNSLGAFMRMLTTFHAGPTIDSGFGDWTLAPKPYLLDMCIRHKTFQGEFGCRLCEIAIQPADAPLVWELTSTYTTDGTINGETVNREIWQIPDELVSRVLAVVGGPESRAVGVRIKPPHLESVSAIIGERLDPYARHWLSKAVA
;
A
#
# COMPACT_ATOMS: atom_id res chain seq x y z
N MET A 1 -12.91 14.97 -10.57
CA MET A 1 -11.76 14.30 -11.22
C MET A 1 -11.75 12.84 -10.80
N GLY A 2 -11.32 11.93 -11.66
CA GLY A 2 -11.36 10.49 -11.38
C GLY A 2 -10.51 9.69 -12.36
N ASN A 3 -10.56 8.37 -12.23
CA ASN A 3 -9.74 7.41 -12.93
C ASN A 3 -10.62 6.52 -13.80
N ARG A 4 -10.12 6.12 -14.97
CA ARG A 4 -10.84 5.24 -15.89
C ARG A 4 -10.00 3.99 -16.16
N PHE A 5 -10.53 2.84 -15.77
CA PHE A 5 -9.95 1.53 -16.02
C PHE A 5 -10.63 0.93 -17.24
N ARG A 6 -9.88 0.29 -18.15
CA ARG A 6 -10.40 -0.09 -19.47
C ARG A 6 -10.08 -1.54 -19.81
N ALA A 7 -10.90 -2.11 -20.68
CA ALA A 7 -10.55 -3.24 -21.52
C ALA A 7 -10.85 -2.81 -22.97
N ALA A 8 -9.95 -2.04 -23.57
CA ALA A 8 -10.20 -1.33 -24.83
C ALA A 8 -10.57 -2.28 -25.97
N ALA A 9 -9.96 -3.47 -26.03
CA ALA A 9 -10.29 -4.50 -27.02
C ALA A 9 -11.76 -4.97 -26.92
N SER A 10 -12.36 -4.93 -25.73
CA SER A 10 -13.75 -5.27 -25.48
C SER A 10 -14.69 -4.06 -25.48
N GLY A 11 -14.15 -2.84 -25.63
CA GLY A 11 -14.92 -1.60 -25.58
C GLY A 11 -15.56 -1.30 -24.22
N LEU A 12 -15.04 -1.88 -23.13
CA LEU A 12 -15.56 -1.68 -21.79
C LEU A 12 -14.65 -0.78 -20.96
N ASP A 13 -15.25 0.02 -20.09
CA ASP A 13 -14.53 0.79 -19.09
C ASP A 13 -15.31 0.95 -17.77
N VAL A 14 -14.55 1.24 -16.71
CA VAL A 14 -15.07 1.57 -15.38
C VAL A 14 -14.48 2.91 -14.97
N TYR A 15 -15.35 3.90 -14.82
CA TYR A 15 -14.98 5.17 -14.24
C TYR A 15 -15.19 5.15 -12.72
N MET A 16 -14.20 5.65 -11.97
CA MET A 16 -14.28 5.86 -10.53
C MET A 16 -13.80 7.28 -10.20
N SER A 17 -14.45 7.96 -9.26
CA SER A 17 -13.89 9.19 -8.68
C SER A 17 -12.57 8.87 -7.95
N ASN A 18 -11.76 9.87 -7.62
CA ASN A 18 -10.53 9.62 -6.84
C ASN A 18 -10.85 8.90 -5.52
N GLY A 19 -11.85 9.37 -4.76
CA GLY A 19 -12.27 8.71 -3.52
C GLY A 19 -12.79 7.29 -3.75
N ALA A 20 -13.60 7.05 -4.79
CA ALA A 20 -14.05 5.70 -5.12
C ALA A 20 -12.89 4.79 -5.56
N THR A 21 -11.83 5.34 -6.16
CA THR A 21 -10.60 4.61 -6.50
C THR A 21 -9.84 4.23 -5.24
N ASP A 22 -9.73 5.14 -4.27
CA ASP A 22 -9.10 4.85 -2.98
C ASP A 22 -9.84 3.71 -2.26
N VAL A 23 -11.16 3.78 -2.19
CA VAL A 23 -12.00 2.72 -1.60
C VAL A 23 -11.85 1.40 -2.37
N PHE A 24 -11.84 1.43 -3.71
CA PHE A 24 -11.62 0.23 -4.53
C PHE A 24 -10.27 -0.43 -4.20
N CYS A 25 -9.20 0.36 -4.12
CA CYS A 25 -7.88 -0.15 -3.84
C CYS A 25 -7.74 -0.66 -2.38
N ASP A 26 -8.37 0.02 -1.41
CA ASP A 26 -8.44 -0.42 -0.01
C ASP A 26 -9.03 -1.83 0.11
N VAL A 27 -10.17 -2.08 -0.55
CA VAL A 27 -10.85 -3.38 -0.48
C VAL A 27 -10.13 -4.48 -1.25
N ILE A 28 -9.42 -4.15 -2.33
CA ILE A 28 -8.59 -5.13 -3.06
C ILE A 28 -7.34 -5.50 -2.25
N ALA A 29 -6.67 -4.53 -1.62
CA ALA A 29 -5.54 -4.80 -0.75
C ALA A 29 -5.91 -5.74 0.41
N LEU A 30 -7.05 -5.50 1.06
CA LEU A 30 -7.63 -6.36 2.09
C LEU A 30 -7.97 -7.76 1.57
N ALA A 31 -8.61 -7.83 0.39
CA ALA A 31 -9.00 -9.10 -0.21
C ALA A 31 -7.79 -9.96 -0.61
N GLY A 32 -6.72 -9.33 -1.11
CA GLY A 32 -5.63 -10.03 -1.79
C GLY A 32 -4.39 -10.35 -0.96
N SER A 33 -4.02 -9.51 0.01
CA SER A 33 -2.70 -9.61 0.66
C SER A 33 -2.45 -10.96 1.34
N SER A 34 -3.48 -11.56 1.94
CA SER A 34 -3.36 -12.87 2.60
C SER A 34 -3.38 -14.07 1.65
N VAL A 35 -3.72 -13.89 0.36
CA VAL A 35 -3.93 -14.98 -0.61
C VAL A 35 -3.05 -14.92 -1.85
N ALA A 36 -2.34 -13.82 -2.09
CA ALA A 36 -1.32 -13.75 -3.14
C ALA A 36 -0.18 -14.74 -2.83
N ARG A 37 0.12 -15.64 -3.77
CA ARG A 37 1.15 -16.69 -3.61
C ARG A 37 2.22 -16.64 -4.69
N THR A 38 1.84 -16.41 -5.93
CA THR A 38 2.81 -16.28 -7.02
C THR A 38 3.37 -14.87 -7.07
N VAL A 39 4.53 -14.71 -7.73
CA VAL A 39 5.18 -13.41 -7.92
C VAL A 39 4.25 -12.42 -8.60
N TRP A 40 3.56 -12.84 -9.66
CA TRP A 40 2.58 -12.00 -10.35
C TRP A 40 1.41 -11.57 -9.46
N GLN A 41 0.87 -12.50 -8.67
CA GLN A 41 -0.24 -12.22 -7.74
C GLN A 41 0.18 -11.21 -6.67
N GLN A 42 1.41 -11.34 -6.17
CA GLN A 42 1.98 -10.43 -5.18
C GLN A 42 2.11 -9.02 -5.76
N HIS A 43 2.65 -8.88 -6.96
CA HIS A 43 2.72 -7.60 -7.65
C HIS A 43 1.35 -6.99 -7.95
N LEU A 44 0.36 -7.80 -8.36
CA LEU A 44 -0.99 -7.29 -8.57
C LEU A 44 -1.57 -6.68 -7.29
N VAL A 45 -1.43 -7.36 -6.16
CA VAL A 45 -1.93 -6.84 -4.88
C VAL A 45 -1.12 -5.62 -4.43
N LEU A 46 0.22 -5.66 -4.56
CA LEU A 46 1.09 -4.51 -4.26
C LEU A 46 0.74 -3.29 -5.12
N HIS A 47 0.45 -3.49 -6.40
CA HIS A 47 0.00 -2.44 -7.28
C HIS A 47 -1.23 -1.74 -6.70
N PHE A 48 -2.24 -2.49 -6.25
CA PHE A 48 -3.40 -1.89 -5.56
C PHE A 48 -3.09 -1.38 -4.15
N CYS A 49 -2.04 -1.84 -3.49
CA CYS A 49 -1.57 -1.22 -2.24
C CYS A 49 -1.05 0.21 -2.47
N ASP A 50 -0.34 0.44 -3.58
CA ASP A 50 0.34 1.71 -3.86
C ASP A 50 -0.40 2.61 -4.89
N LEU A 51 -1.41 2.06 -5.57
CA LEU A 51 -2.20 2.81 -6.55
C LEU A 51 -2.93 4.00 -5.92
N ALA A 52 -2.94 5.10 -6.65
CA ALA A 52 -3.60 6.37 -6.32
C ALA A 52 -3.07 7.10 -5.06
N ARG A 53 -1.94 6.67 -4.48
CA ARG A 53 -1.33 7.32 -3.30
C ARG A 53 -0.86 8.75 -3.58
N HIS A 54 -0.19 8.98 -4.71
CA HIS A 54 0.33 10.31 -5.11
C HIS A 54 -0.09 10.76 -6.51
N THR A 55 -0.77 9.90 -7.27
CA THR A 55 -1.14 10.12 -8.68
C THR A 55 -2.65 10.31 -8.87
N ARG A 56 -3.27 11.17 -8.06
CA ARG A 56 -4.72 11.42 -8.12
C ARG A 56 -5.15 11.89 -9.52
N GLY A 57 -6.09 11.17 -10.13
CA GLY A 57 -6.59 11.44 -11.49
C GLY A 57 -5.82 10.76 -12.63
N PHE A 58 -4.72 10.07 -12.33
CA PHE A 58 -3.88 9.34 -13.30
C PHE A 58 -3.69 7.85 -12.92
N ALA A 59 -4.56 7.31 -12.07
CA ALA A 59 -4.46 5.93 -11.59
C ALA A 59 -5.19 4.91 -12.48
N GLY A 60 -5.90 5.36 -13.51
CA GLY A 60 -6.61 4.47 -14.44
C GLY A 60 -5.68 3.92 -15.51
N PHE A 61 -5.89 2.66 -15.91
CA PHE A 61 -5.11 1.95 -16.92
C PHE A 61 -6.00 0.97 -17.71
N ASP A 62 -5.55 0.54 -18.87
CA ASP A 62 -6.12 -0.58 -19.61
C ASP A 62 -5.61 -1.92 -19.07
N LEU A 63 -6.47 -2.92 -18.92
CA LEU A 63 -6.10 -4.25 -18.46
C LEU A 63 -4.98 -4.86 -19.32
N ALA A 64 -4.90 -4.53 -20.62
CA ALA A 64 -3.82 -4.98 -21.50
C ALA A 64 -2.45 -4.38 -21.16
N GLU A 65 -2.39 -3.30 -20.38
CA GLU A 65 -1.13 -2.70 -19.93
C GLU A 65 -0.48 -3.51 -18.80
N LEU A 66 -1.25 -4.32 -18.05
CA LEU A 66 -0.68 -5.19 -17.01
C LEU A 66 0.32 -6.19 -17.63
N PRO A 67 1.41 -6.54 -16.92
CA PRO A 67 2.43 -7.48 -17.39
C PRO A 67 1.94 -8.93 -17.25
N TRP A 68 0.95 -9.31 -18.07
CA TRP A 68 0.46 -10.68 -18.16
C TRP A 68 1.57 -11.60 -18.65
N THR A 69 1.71 -12.77 -18.04
CA THR A 69 2.74 -13.74 -18.41
C THR A 69 2.18 -14.83 -19.34
N GLN A 70 2.95 -15.90 -19.55
CA GLN A 70 2.44 -17.09 -20.22
C GLN A 70 1.28 -17.76 -19.45
N ASP A 71 1.18 -17.52 -18.13
CA ASP A 71 0.12 -18.01 -17.26
C ASP A 71 -1.10 -17.06 -17.17
N HIS A 72 -1.23 -16.13 -18.12
CA HIS A 72 -2.27 -15.09 -18.18
C HIS A 72 -3.70 -15.54 -17.86
N GLN A 73 -4.08 -16.78 -18.20
CA GLN A 73 -5.40 -17.32 -17.83
C GLN A 73 -5.53 -17.49 -16.31
N ALA A 74 -4.55 -18.13 -15.67
CA ALA A 74 -4.54 -18.33 -14.22
C ALA A 74 -4.39 -16.99 -13.46
N GLU A 75 -3.64 -16.04 -14.02
CA GLU A 75 -3.50 -14.68 -13.50
C GLU A 75 -4.83 -13.92 -13.53
N ARG A 76 -5.54 -13.99 -14.67
CA ARG A 76 -6.86 -13.37 -14.82
C ARG A 76 -7.86 -13.99 -13.85
N ASP A 77 -7.86 -15.31 -13.73
CA ASP A 77 -8.74 -16.03 -12.81
C ASP A 77 -8.45 -15.67 -11.34
N PHE A 78 -7.18 -15.46 -10.96
CA PHE A 78 -6.84 -14.93 -9.64
C PHE A 78 -7.40 -13.52 -9.43
N PHE A 79 -7.31 -12.65 -10.43
CA PHE A 79 -7.85 -11.29 -10.32
C PHE A 79 -9.38 -11.30 -10.19
N ILE A 80 -10.07 -12.24 -10.84
CA ILE A 80 -11.50 -12.51 -10.60
C ILE A 80 -11.74 -12.94 -9.15
N VAL A 81 -10.93 -13.84 -8.60
CA VAL A 81 -11.02 -14.26 -7.19
C VAL A 81 -10.85 -13.08 -6.23
N LEU A 82 -9.94 -12.13 -6.51
CA LEU A 82 -9.78 -10.92 -5.69
C LEU A 82 -11.06 -10.08 -5.66
N LEU A 83 -11.69 -9.87 -6.83
CA LEU A 83 -12.93 -9.10 -6.94
C LEU A 83 -14.10 -9.81 -6.24
N ASP A 84 -14.20 -11.14 -6.32
CA ASP A 84 -15.21 -11.91 -5.58
C ASP A 84 -15.01 -11.78 -4.07
N ARG A 85 -13.76 -11.89 -3.58
CA ARG A 85 -13.42 -11.69 -2.16
C ARG A 85 -13.77 -10.28 -1.67
N ALA A 86 -13.49 -9.25 -2.47
CA ALA A 86 -13.88 -7.88 -2.18
C ALA A 86 -15.41 -7.70 -2.15
N ASN A 87 -16.14 -8.30 -3.10
CA ASN A 87 -17.62 -8.30 -3.11
C ASN A 87 -18.21 -9.02 -1.88
N ARG A 88 -17.55 -10.07 -1.38
CA ARG A 88 -17.90 -10.75 -0.11
C ARG A 88 -17.43 -9.99 1.14
N ARG A 89 -16.93 -8.77 0.98
CA ARG A 89 -16.47 -7.88 2.05
C ARG A 89 -15.33 -8.44 2.90
N THR A 90 -14.44 -9.22 2.28
CA THR A 90 -13.32 -9.83 2.99
C THR A 90 -12.40 -8.75 3.58
N GLY A 91 -12.27 -8.72 4.90
CA GLY A 91 -11.38 -7.81 5.61
C GLY A 91 -11.96 -6.41 5.89
N TRP A 92 -13.20 -6.13 5.47
CA TRP A 92 -13.82 -4.81 5.60
C TRP A 92 -14.03 -4.38 7.05
N GLU A 93 -14.06 -5.33 7.99
CA GLU A 93 -14.12 -5.05 9.44
C GLU A 93 -12.94 -4.24 9.97
N LYS A 94 -11.86 -4.10 9.18
CA LYS A 94 -10.67 -3.32 9.53
C LYS A 94 -10.71 -1.87 9.04
N LEU A 95 -11.76 -1.47 8.31
CA LEU A 95 -11.91 -0.11 7.80
C LEU A 95 -12.67 0.75 8.82
N HIS A 96 -12.23 2.00 8.98
CA HIS A 96 -12.89 2.99 9.87
C HIS A 96 -14.02 3.76 9.18
N TYR A 97 -14.47 3.27 8.03
CA TYR A 97 -15.56 3.84 7.25
C TYR A 97 -16.32 2.71 6.56
N THR A 98 -17.55 3.00 6.11
CA THR A 98 -18.31 2.06 5.28
C THR A 98 -17.95 2.26 3.80
N PRO A 99 -17.38 1.26 3.11
CA PRO A 99 -17.01 1.41 1.71
C PRO A 99 -18.21 1.71 0.81
N SER A 100 -18.19 2.86 0.14
CA SER A 100 -19.10 3.18 -0.96
C SER A 100 -18.48 2.73 -2.28
N VAL A 101 -18.59 1.45 -2.61
CA VAL A 101 -18.23 0.94 -3.94
C VAL A 101 -19.45 1.07 -4.86
N ASP A 102 -19.54 2.17 -5.61
CA ASP A 102 -20.67 2.53 -6.48
C ASP A 102 -20.86 1.55 -7.67
N ASN A 103 -21.23 0.31 -7.39
CA ASN A 103 -21.24 -0.82 -8.32
C ASN A 103 -19.89 -1.09 -9.02
N SER A 104 -18.81 -0.39 -8.63
CA SER A 104 -17.53 -0.42 -9.32
C SER A 104 -16.89 -1.80 -9.31
N LEU A 105 -16.98 -2.54 -8.20
CA LEU A 105 -16.52 -3.94 -8.13
C LEU A 105 -17.24 -4.84 -9.15
N GLY A 106 -18.57 -4.69 -9.29
CA GLY A 106 -19.35 -5.47 -10.26
C GLY A 106 -19.06 -5.07 -11.70
N ALA A 107 -18.89 -3.77 -11.97
CA ALA A 107 -18.51 -3.26 -13.29
C ALA A 107 -17.10 -3.73 -13.69
N PHE A 108 -16.15 -3.70 -12.76
CA PHE A 108 -14.77 -4.17 -12.97
C PHE A 108 -14.74 -5.70 -13.18
N MET A 109 -15.52 -6.45 -12.39
CA MET A 109 -15.69 -7.89 -12.58
C MET A 109 -16.21 -8.23 -13.98
N ARG A 110 -17.24 -7.52 -14.46
CA ARG A 110 -17.76 -7.71 -15.82
C ARG A 110 -16.70 -7.41 -16.87
N MET A 111 -15.98 -6.30 -16.73
CA MET A 111 -14.89 -5.93 -17.62
C MET A 111 -13.81 -7.03 -17.68
N LEU A 112 -13.32 -7.49 -16.53
CA LEU A 112 -12.30 -8.53 -16.43
C LEU A 112 -12.76 -9.89 -16.96
N THR A 113 -14.04 -10.25 -16.76
CA THR A 113 -14.60 -11.52 -17.26
C THR A 113 -14.64 -11.58 -18.79
N THR A 114 -14.88 -10.44 -19.45
CA THR A 114 -14.89 -10.33 -20.92
C THR A 114 -13.51 -10.06 -21.53
N PHE A 115 -12.52 -9.75 -20.70
CA PHE A 115 -11.16 -9.48 -21.13
C PHE A 115 -10.45 -10.77 -21.50
N HIS A 116 -9.85 -10.77 -22.70
CA HIS A 116 -9.01 -11.85 -23.17
C HIS A 116 -7.55 -11.47 -22.88
N ALA A 117 -7.03 -12.00 -21.78
CA ALA A 117 -5.63 -11.80 -21.42
C ALA A 117 -4.72 -12.51 -22.43
N GLY A 118 -3.55 -11.93 -22.69
CA GLY A 118 -2.48 -12.54 -23.48
C GLY A 118 -1.13 -11.98 -23.00
N PRO A 119 -0.01 -12.66 -23.25
CA PRO A 119 1.29 -12.24 -22.73
C PRO A 119 1.67 -10.82 -23.18
N THR A 120 2.10 -9.98 -22.23
CA THR A 120 2.53 -8.61 -22.48
C THR A 120 4.05 -8.56 -22.57
N ILE A 121 4.59 -8.11 -23.71
CA ILE A 121 6.04 -8.10 -23.96
C ILE A 121 6.73 -6.84 -23.39
N ASP A 122 6.01 -5.72 -23.26
CA ASP A 122 6.55 -4.43 -22.80
C ASP A 122 5.51 -3.66 -21.98
N SER A 123 5.45 -3.97 -20.67
CA SER A 123 4.51 -3.33 -19.75
C SER A 123 5.15 -2.11 -19.07
N GLY A 124 4.44 -0.99 -19.07
CA GLY A 124 4.81 0.20 -18.29
C GLY A 124 4.79 0.00 -16.77
N PHE A 125 4.25 -1.13 -16.27
CA PHE A 125 4.26 -1.49 -14.84
C PHE A 125 5.52 -2.27 -14.41
N GLY A 126 6.45 -2.50 -15.34
CA GLY A 126 7.68 -3.24 -15.10
C GLY A 126 7.51 -4.75 -15.23
N ASP A 127 8.54 -5.49 -14.80
CA ASP A 127 8.63 -6.94 -14.95
C ASP A 127 8.10 -7.67 -13.70
N TRP A 128 6.84 -8.11 -13.75
CA TRP A 128 6.22 -8.88 -12.67
C TRP A 128 6.60 -10.37 -12.68
N THR A 129 7.63 -10.77 -13.45
CA THR A 129 8.28 -12.09 -13.28
C THR A 129 9.38 -12.03 -12.21
N LEU A 130 9.90 -10.84 -11.90
CA LEU A 130 10.88 -10.62 -10.85
C LEU A 130 10.19 -10.47 -9.49
N ALA A 131 10.66 -11.16 -8.46
CA ALA A 131 10.06 -11.08 -7.13
C ALA A 131 10.07 -9.63 -6.57
N PRO A 132 8.98 -9.15 -5.95
CA PRO A 132 9.00 -7.90 -5.21
C PRO A 132 10.02 -7.93 -4.08
N LYS A 133 10.50 -6.76 -3.65
CA LYS A 133 11.36 -6.67 -2.46
C LYS A 133 10.60 -7.19 -1.23
N PRO A 134 11.20 -8.04 -0.37
CA PRO A 134 10.49 -8.67 0.74
C PRO A 134 9.74 -7.72 1.67
N TYR A 135 10.34 -6.57 2.03
CA TYR A 135 9.72 -5.59 2.92
C TYR A 135 8.43 -4.96 2.36
N LEU A 136 8.22 -5.00 1.03
CA LEU A 136 6.96 -4.55 0.42
C LEU A 136 5.83 -5.52 0.75
N LEU A 137 6.15 -6.82 0.85
CA LEU A 137 5.24 -7.92 1.14
C LEU A 137 5.04 -8.16 2.64
N ASP A 138 5.76 -7.44 3.51
CA ASP A 138 5.51 -7.50 4.93
C ASP A 138 4.06 -7.14 5.22
N MET A 139 3.46 -7.87 6.17
CA MET A 139 2.08 -7.65 6.53
C MET A 139 1.99 -6.54 7.57
N CYS A 140 1.16 -5.54 7.32
CA CYS A 140 0.79 -4.56 8.32
C CYS A 140 0.25 -5.27 9.57
N ILE A 141 0.86 -4.99 10.72
CA ILE A 141 0.49 -5.62 11.99
C ILE A 141 -0.96 -5.35 12.37
N ARG A 142 -1.51 -4.20 11.98
CA ARG A 142 -2.89 -3.75 12.25
C ARG A 142 -3.86 -4.26 11.18
N HIS A 143 -3.64 -3.88 9.93
CA HIS A 143 -4.62 -4.10 8.86
C HIS A 143 -4.45 -5.42 8.10
N LYS A 144 -3.34 -6.15 8.31
CA LYS A 144 -3.02 -7.40 7.60
C LYS A 144 -3.09 -7.26 6.08
N THR A 145 -2.54 -6.15 5.56
CA THR A 145 -2.28 -5.94 4.13
C THR A 145 -0.78 -5.86 3.89
N PHE A 146 -0.34 -6.05 2.65
CA PHE A 146 1.04 -5.71 2.28
C PHE A 146 1.34 -4.24 2.58
N GLN A 147 2.58 -3.95 2.98
CA GLN A 147 3.06 -2.60 3.22
C GLN A 147 3.15 -1.79 1.92
N GLY A 148 3.66 -2.37 0.83
CA GLY A 148 3.90 -1.61 -0.40
C GLY A 148 4.98 -0.53 -0.23
N GLU A 149 5.19 0.24 -1.30
CA GLU A 149 6.23 1.25 -1.38
C GLU A 149 6.00 2.39 -0.39
N PHE A 150 4.74 2.79 -0.22
CA PHE A 150 4.35 3.92 0.65
C PHE A 150 3.87 3.48 2.05
N GLY A 151 4.15 2.24 2.43
CA GLY A 151 3.61 1.67 3.68
C GLY A 151 2.10 1.41 3.58
N CYS A 152 1.56 0.69 4.55
CA CYS A 152 0.19 0.21 4.50
C CYS A 152 -0.81 1.32 4.15
N ARG A 153 -1.56 1.15 3.06
CA ARG A 153 -2.54 2.16 2.61
C ARG A 153 -3.64 2.46 3.62
N LEU A 154 -3.93 1.50 4.49
CA LEU A 154 -4.91 1.68 5.57
C LEU A 154 -4.33 2.36 6.81
N CYS A 155 -3.01 2.53 6.88
CA CYS A 155 -2.32 3.33 7.89
C CYS A 155 -2.16 4.80 7.48
N GLU A 156 -2.29 5.12 6.20
CA GLU A 156 -1.99 6.43 5.63
C GLU A 156 -3.07 7.48 5.95
N ILE A 157 -2.72 8.41 6.83
CA ILE A 157 -3.63 9.48 7.28
C ILE A 157 -4.11 10.40 6.14
N ALA A 158 -3.38 10.47 5.01
CA ALA A 158 -3.75 11.33 3.89
C ALA A 158 -4.84 10.76 2.97
N ILE A 159 -5.13 9.45 3.06
CA ILE A 159 -6.18 8.80 2.26
C ILE A 159 -7.29 8.18 3.12
N GLN A 160 -7.02 7.92 4.40
CA GLN A 160 -8.00 7.42 5.35
C GLN A 160 -8.88 8.56 5.91
N PRO A 161 -10.05 8.24 6.50
CA PRO A 161 -10.91 9.24 7.14
C PRO A 161 -10.17 10.05 8.22
N ALA A 162 -10.47 11.34 8.31
CA ALA A 162 -9.80 12.26 9.24
C ALA A 162 -10.09 11.98 10.72
N ASP A 163 -11.17 11.26 11.01
CA ASP A 163 -11.61 10.84 12.34
C ASP A 163 -11.15 9.42 12.72
N ALA A 164 -10.38 8.75 11.85
CA ALA A 164 -9.84 7.44 12.16
C ALA A 164 -8.88 7.50 13.38
N PRO A 165 -8.93 6.51 14.29
CA PRO A 165 -8.04 6.45 15.44
C PRO A 165 -6.58 6.36 14.99
N LEU A 166 -5.67 7.00 15.73
CA LEU A 166 -4.26 7.06 15.39
C LEU A 166 -3.41 6.34 16.44
N VAL A 167 -2.34 5.71 15.97
CA VAL A 167 -1.25 5.17 16.78
C VAL A 167 0.07 5.80 16.35
N TRP A 168 1.08 5.70 17.20
CA TRP A 168 2.44 6.08 16.84
C TRP A 168 3.21 4.89 16.33
N GLU A 169 4.01 5.12 15.29
CA GLU A 169 4.94 4.13 14.77
C GLU A 169 6.32 4.74 14.57
N LEU A 170 7.32 3.91 14.80
CA LEU A 170 8.70 4.17 14.43
C LEU A 170 8.98 3.40 13.15
N THR A 171 9.41 4.10 12.11
CA THR A 171 9.81 3.50 10.83
C THR A 171 11.31 3.68 10.65
N SER A 172 12.03 2.58 10.46
CA SER A 172 13.44 2.55 10.03
C SER A 172 13.52 2.19 8.56
N THR A 173 14.09 3.06 7.74
CA THR A 173 14.30 2.80 6.31
C THR A 173 15.79 2.66 6.00
N TYR A 174 16.16 1.55 5.39
CA TYR A 174 17.53 1.23 5.00
C TYR A 174 17.68 1.41 3.50
N THR A 175 18.71 2.14 3.06
CA THR A 175 18.98 2.42 1.65
C THR A 175 20.34 1.88 1.22
N THR A 176 20.51 1.62 -0.07
CA THR A 176 21.75 1.06 -0.65
C THR A 176 23.00 1.86 -0.30
N ASP A 177 22.90 3.19 -0.22
CA ASP A 177 24.00 4.13 0.00
C ASP A 177 23.89 4.90 1.34
N GLY A 178 22.89 4.60 2.17
CA GLY A 178 22.57 5.34 3.39
C GLY A 178 22.01 6.77 3.18
N THR A 179 21.80 7.21 1.94
CA THR A 179 21.31 8.57 1.64
C THR A 179 19.79 8.65 1.53
N ILE A 180 19.26 9.89 1.55
CA ILE A 180 17.81 10.12 1.39
C ILE A 180 17.28 9.71 0.01
N ASN A 181 18.15 9.74 -1.01
CA ASN A 181 17.83 9.42 -2.40
C ASN A 181 18.22 7.98 -2.76
N GLY A 182 18.82 7.25 -1.83
CA GLY A 182 19.19 5.86 -2.02
C GLY A 182 17.98 4.97 -2.22
N GLU A 183 18.17 3.92 -2.99
CA GLU A 183 17.16 2.89 -3.19
C GLU A 183 16.88 2.20 -1.86
N THR A 184 15.60 2.12 -1.46
CA THR A 184 15.22 1.41 -0.24
C THR A 184 15.38 -0.11 -0.44
N VAL A 185 16.20 -0.72 0.41
CA VAL A 185 16.48 -2.17 0.42
C VAL A 185 15.75 -2.89 1.54
N ASN A 186 15.44 -2.20 2.64
CA ASN A 186 14.69 -2.75 3.75
C ASN A 186 13.90 -1.66 4.49
N ARG A 187 12.84 -2.06 5.19
CA ARG A 187 12.03 -1.21 6.05
C ARG A 187 11.54 -2.00 7.26
N GLU A 188 11.66 -1.40 8.43
CA GLU A 188 11.14 -1.95 9.68
C GLU A 188 10.16 -0.94 10.30
N ILE A 189 9.05 -1.44 10.83
CA ILE A 189 7.99 -0.61 11.41
C ILE A 189 7.60 -1.20 12.78
N TRP A 190 7.70 -0.38 13.83
CA TRP A 190 7.28 -0.74 15.19
C TRP A 190 6.15 0.18 15.64
N GLN A 191 5.13 -0.39 16.27
CA GLN A 191 4.16 0.41 17.00
C GLN A 191 4.77 0.86 18.33
N ILE A 192 4.71 2.16 18.60
CA ILE A 192 5.24 2.77 19.82
C ILE A 192 4.08 3.09 20.75
N PRO A 193 4.05 2.55 21.98
CA PRO A 193 3.04 2.89 22.97
C PRO A 193 3.05 4.39 23.34
N ASP A 194 1.87 4.97 23.58
CA ASP A 194 1.70 6.41 23.86
C ASP A 194 2.53 6.89 25.07
N GLU A 195 2.72 6.02 26.08
CA GLU A 195 3.54 6.32 27.26
C GLU A 195 5.03 6.51 26.93
N LEU A 196 5.53 5.90 25.85
CA LEU A 196 6.90 6.07 25.39
C LEU A 196 7.03 7.27 24.46
N VAL A 197 5.99 7.59 23.68
CA VAL A 197 6.00 8.70 22.71
C VAL A 197 6.32 10.03 23.36
N SER A 198 5.69 10.34 24.50
CA SER A 198 5.95 11.61 25.20
C SER A 198 7.41 11.75 25.63
N ARG A 199 8.06 10.65 26.01
CA ARG A 199 9.48 10.61 26.36
C ARG A 199 10.37 10.77 25.13
N VAL A 200 10.03 10.12 24.02
CA VAL A 200 10.76 10.28 22.75
C VAL A 200 10.67 11.72 22.24
N LEU A 201 9.47 12.31 22.20
CA LEU A 201 9.25 13.69 21.76
C LEU A 201 9.96 14.73 22.65
N ALA A 202 10.11 14.46 23.95
CA ALA A 202 10.91 15.31 24.82
C ALA A 202 12.41 15.33 24.44
N VAL A 203 12.92 14.29 23.78
CA VAL A 203 14.30 14.20 23.29
C VAL A 203 14.46 14.77 21.89
N VAL A 204 13.57 14.39 20.96
CA VAL A 204 13.71 14.71 19.52
C VAL A 204 13.00 16.00 19.10
N GLY A 205 12.14 16.54 19.97
CA GLY A 205 11.22 17.63 19.65
C GLY A 205 9.92 17.16 18.98
N GLY A 206 8.99 18.09 18.80
CA GLY A 206 7.75 17.84 18.06
C GLY A 206 7.95 17.88 16.53
N PRO A 207 7.00 17.34 15.75
CA PRO A 207 7.01 17.50 14.30
C PRO A 207 6.95 18.98 13.92
N GLU A 208 7.64 19.35 12.84
CA GLU A 208 7.53 20.69 12.25
C GLU A 208 6.10 20.96 11.78
N SER A 209 5.76 22.24 11.62
CA SER A 209 4.47 22.66 11.06
C SER A 209 4.19 21.92 9.74
N ARG A 210 3.11 21.12 9.68
CA ARG A 210 2.68 20.28 8.54
C ARG A 210 3.45 18.96 8.35
N ALA A 211 4.43 18.63 9.18
CA ALA A 211 5.05 17.31 9.14
C ALA A 211 4.15 16.26 9.80
N VAL A 212 4.06 15.07 9.20
CA VAL A 212 3.30 13.92 9.72
C VAL A 212 4.06 13.11 10.77
N GLY A 213 5.31 13.48 11.03
CA GLY A 213 6.21 12.83 11.97
C GLY A 213 7.49 13.63 12.21
N VAL A 214 8.33 13.12 13.09
CA VAL A 214 9.63 13.68 13.45
C VAL A 214 10.74 12.70 13.10
N ARG A 215 11.78 13.20 12.43
CA ARG A 215 12.97 12.41 12.12
C ARG A 215 13.85 12.28 13.36
N ILE A 216 14.25 11.07 13.69
CA ILE A 216 15.20 10.80 14.77
C ILE A 216 16.60 10.89 14.19
N LYS A 217 17.33 11.95 14.55
CA LYS A 217 18.67 12.25 14.04
C LYS A 217 19.76 11.56 14.86
N PRO A 218 20.99 11.36 14.30
CA PRO A 218 22.08 10.66 14.98
C PRO A 218 22.35 11.06 16.44
N PRO A 219 22.33 12.35 16.83
CA PRO A 219 22.56 12.76 18.22
C PRO A 219 21.52 12.24 19.23
N HIS A 220 20.35 11.79 18.76
CA HIS A 220 19.26 11.33 19.60
C HIS A 220 19.08 9.81 19.59
N LEU A 221 19.79 9.07 18.71
CA LEU A 221 19.56 7.63 18.51
C LEU A 221 19.74 6.84 19.80
N GLU A 222 20.85 7.05 20.52
CA GLU A 222 21.11 6.32 21.77
C GLU A 222 20.05 6.60 22.85
N SER A 223 19.63 7.87 22.98
CA SER A 223 18.60 8.26 23.95
C SER A 223 17.24 7.66 23.61
N VAL A 224 16.85 7.69 22.32
CA VAL A 224 15.61 7.06 21.87
C VAL A 224 15.67 5.55 22.04
N SER A 225 16.79 4.92 21.67
CA SER A 225 17.00 3.48 21.86
C SER A 225 16.81 3.05 23.31
N ALA A 226 17.36 3.82 24.25
CA ALA A 226 17.17 3.56 25.68
C ALA A 226 15.71 3.73 26.14
N ILE A 227 14.94 4.63 25.50
CA ILE A 227 13.51 4.84 25.83
C ILE A 227 12.65 3.68 25.32
N ILE A 228 12.88 3.24 24.08
CA ILE A 228 12.04 2.22 23.42
C ILE A 228 12.49 0.78 23.71
N GLY A 229 13.70 0.59 24.26
CA GLY A 229 14.27 -0.72 24.56
C GLY A 229 14.89 -1.44 23.36
N GLU A 230 15.06 -0.75 22.22
CA GLU A 230 15.57 -1.31 20.97
C GLU A 230 16.71 -0.46 20.41
N ARG A 231 17.77 -1.11 19.90
CA ARG A 231 18.92 -0.40 19.33
C ARG A 231 18.60 0.07 17.93
N LEU A 232 18.64 1.39 17.72
CA LEU A 232 18.44 2.02 16.42
C LEU A 232 19.75 2.03 15.65
N ASP A 233 19.72 1.54 14.42
CA ASP A 233 20.88 1.47 13.54
C ASP A 233 21.25 2.88 13.03
N PRO A 234 22.46 3.39 13.32
CA PRO A 234 22.89 4.71 12.84
C PRO A 234 22.91 4.86 11.31
N TYR A 235 22.91 3.77 10.56
CA TYR A 235 22.85 3.77 9.09
C TYR A 235 21.42 3.77 8.54
N ALA A 236 20.41 3.56 9.39
CA ALA A 236 19.01 3.63 9.01
C ALA A 236 18.45 5.06 9.17
N ARG A 237 17.37 5.33 8.42
CA ARG A 237 16.60 6.56 8.55
C ARG A 237 15.38 6.30 9.42
N HIS A 238 15.38 6.88 10.61
CA HIS A 238 14.33 6.68 11.62
C HIS A 238 13.32 7.83 11.64
N TRP A 239 12.04 7.48 11.61
CA TRP A 239 10.92 8.43 11.68
C TRP A 239 9.90 7.96 12.72
N LEU A 240 9.56 8.83 13.66
CA LEU A 240 8.40 8.65 14.53
C LEU A 240 7.22 9.41 13.92
N SER A 241 6.18 8.71 13.49
CA SER A 241 5.01 9.27 12.81
C SER A 241 3.71 8.72 13.36
N LYS A 242 2.60 9.40 13.04
CA LYS A 242 1.27 8.87 13.29
C LYS A 242 0.82 8.01 12.11
N ALA A 243 0.13 6.93 12.43
CA ALA A 243 -0.53 6.05 11.48
C ALA A 243 -1.94 5.74 11.98
N VAL A 244 -2.84 5.38 11.06
CA VAL A 244 -4.19 4.90 11.43
C VAL A 244 -4.09 3.54 12.12
N ALA A 245 -4.89 3.39 13.19
CA ALA A 245 -4.95 2.21 14.05
C ALA A 245 -5.64 1.01 13.37
#